data_AF-A0A9F5IJL6-F1
#
_entry.id   AF-A0A9F5IJL6-F1
#
_cell.length_a   1.000
_cell.length_b   1.000
_cell.length_c   1.000
_cell.angle_alpha   90.00
_cell.angle_beta   90.00
_cell.angle_gamma   90.00
#
_symmetry.space_group_name_H-M   'P 1'
#
loop_
_entity.id
_entity.type
_entity.pdbx_description
1 polymer ?
#
loop_
_entity_poly.entity_id
_entity_poly.type
_entity_poly.pdbx_seq_one_letter_code
_entity_poly.pdbx_strand_id
1 'polypeptide(L)'
;MMENQLCLLTFLLCFLPTAQSYIWAWIYSLPGHNANEVASLKDPGPSPSLELMTNACSSEIACPPELFCDHHFEICLPLRQEGEFCRQDDHCAKDLTCMFGKCLQTAPGGHEGARCHHDEDCAPDFCCARLHGEMVCKKKLLLDEKCHVPPGGIAFSINQVCPCLEGLVCRRMQPKREIPFAHEMKKDDWRCQKK
;
A
#
# COMPACT_ATOMS: atom_id res chain seq x y z
N MET A 1 7.00 -3.81 -69.80
CA MET A 1 7.17 -4.88 -68.78
C MET A 1 7.97 -4.44 -67.55
N MET A 2 8.07 -3.13 -67.22
CA MET A 2 8.75 -2.67 -65.98
C MET A 2 7.81 -1.99 -64.96
N GLU A 3 6.58 -1.65 -65.32
CA GLU A 3 5.66 -0.91 -64.46
C GLU A 3 4.97 -1.81 -63.40
N ASN A 4 4.62 -3.05 -63.77
CA ASN A 4 4.00 -4.01 -62.84
C ASN A 4 4.96 -4.53 -61.75
N GLN A 5 6.27 -4.54 -62.00
CA GLN A 5 7.28 -5.00 -61.05
C GLN A 5 7.53 -3.95 -59.94
N LEU A 6 7.41 -2.66 -60.29
CA LEU A 6 7.61 -1.57 -59.34
C LEU A 6 6.43 -1.47 -58.35
N CYS A 7 5.19 -1.68 -58.81
CA CYS A 7 4.01 -1.70 -57.96
C CYS A 7 4.00 -2.86 -56.95
N LEU A 8 4.47 -4.06 -57.35
CA LEU A 8 4.56 -5.23 -56.46
C LEU A 8 5.61 -5.02 -55.35
N LEU A 9 6.75 -4.41 -55.67
CA LEU A 9 7.79 -4.08 -54.69
C LEU A 9 7.32 -3.01 -53.68
N THR A 10 6.58 -1.99 -54.13
CA THR A 10 6.00 -0.99 -53.23
C THR A 10 4.93 -1.57 -52.30
N PHE A 11 4.13 -2.54 -52.77
CA PHE A 11 3.13 -3.19 -51.93
C PHE A 11 3.80 -4.05 -50.84
N LEU A 12 4.86 -4.80 -51.18
CA LEU A 12 5.62 -5.61 -50.21
C LEU A 12 6.34 -4.78 -49.14
N LEU A 13 6.84 -3.59 -49.48
CA LEU A 13 7.50 -2.68 -48.53
C LEU A 13 6.53 -2.00 -47.54
N CYS A 14 5.24 -1.87 -47.88
CA CYS A 14 4.23 -1.27 -46.99
C CYS A 14 3.68 -2.23 -45.92
N PHE A 15 3.82 -3.55 -46.07
CA PHE A 15 3.34 -4.54 -45.08
C PHE A 15 4.42 -5.04 -44.11
N LEU A 16 5.69 -4.71 -44.35
CA LEU A 16 6.79 -5.10 -43.46
C LEU A 16 6.88 -4.33 -42.11
N PRO A 17 6.41 -3.08 -41.95
CA PRO A 17 6.54 -2.41 -40.64
C PRO A 17 5.43 -2.80 -39.65
N THR A 18 4.35 -3.46 -40.07
CA THR A 18 3.26 -3.87 -39.17
C THR A 18 3.51 -5.18 -38.43
N ALA A 19 4.50 -5.98 -38.86
CA ALA A 19 4.87 -7.21 -38.16
C ALA A 19 5.88 -6.97 -37.01
N GLN A 20 6.53 -5.81 -36.97
CA GLN A 20 7.57 -5.52 -35.97
C GLN A 20 7.07 -4.79 -34.71
N SER A 21 5.84 -4.27 -34.67
CA SER A 21 5.29 -3.62 -33.47
C SER A 21 4.59 -4.59 -32.50
N TYR A 22 4.27 -5.81 -32.93
CA TYR A 22 3.60 -6.80 -32.08
C TYR A 22 4.55 -7.61 -31.17
N ILE A 23 5.85 -7.68 -31.50
CA ILE A 23 6.82 -8.47 -30.72
C ILE A 23 7.34 -7.68 -29.50
N TRP A 24 7.39 -6.35 -29.59
CA TRP A 24 7.89 -5.50 -28.49
C TRP A 24 6.86 -5.23 -27.40
N ALA A 25 5.55 -5.43 -27.66
CA ALA A 25 4.51 -5.25 -26.63
C ALA A 25 4.59 -6.29 -25.50
N TRP A 26 5.12 -7.48 -25.77
CA TRP A 26 5.24 -8.56 -24.78
C TRP A 26 6.43 -8.35 -23.83
N ILE A 27 7.54 -7.76 -24.31
CA ILE A 27 8.73 -7.51 -23.49
C ILE A 27 8.45 -6.49 -22.38
N TYR A 28 7.59 -5.49 -22.63
CA TYR A 28 7.21 -4.50 -21.62
C TYR A 28 6.06 -4.94 -20.70
N SER A 29 5.44 -6.09 -20.95
CA SER A 29 4.35 -6.63 -20.13
C SER A 29 4.82 -7.69 -19.12
N LEU A 30 6.11 -8.03 -19.13
CA LEU A 30 6.70 -8.89 -18.11
C LEU A 30 7.04 -8.04 -16.87
N PRO A 31 6.50 -8.34 -15.68
CA PRO A 31 7.01 -7.77 -14.45
C PRO A 31 8.50 -8.10 -14.36
N GLY A 32 9.34 -7.09 -14.15
CA GLY A 32 10.77 -7.27 -13.96
C GLY A 32 11.03 -8.11 -12.71
N HIS A 33 11.13 -9.44 -12.87
CA HIS A 33 11.78 -10.28 -11.88
C HIS A 33 13.27 -9.95 -11.90
N ASN A 34 13.69 -9.27 -10.85
CA ASN A 34 15.06 -9.19 -10.36
C ASN A 34 15.70 -10.59 -10.34
N ALA A 35 16.55 -10.85 -11.33
CA ALA A 35 17.24 -12.12 -11.55
C ALA A 35 18.40 -12.38 -10.57
N ASN A 36 18.15 -12.22 -9.27
CA ASN A 36 19.11 -12.58 -8.21
C ASN A 36 18.65 -13.75 -7.33
N GLU A 37 17.53 -14.41 -7.65
CA GLU A 37 17.13 -15.66 -7.00
C GLU A 37 16.94 -16.78 -8.04
N VAL A 38 18.05 -17.26 -8.60
CA VAL A 38 18.08 -18.61 -9.15
C VAL A 38 18.93 -19.42 -8.20
N ALA A 39 18.25 -20.03 -7.22
CA ALA A 39 18.85 -21.01 -6.33
C ALA A 39 19.45 -22.14 -7.18
N SER A 40 20.71 -22.44 -6.86
CA SER A 40 21.51 -23.52 -7.43
C SER A 40 20.81 -24.86 -7.22
N LEU A 41 20.14 -25.38 -8.25
CA LEU A 41 19.64 -26.75 -8.29
C LEU A 41 20.81 -27.71 -8.52
N LYS A 42 21.37 -28.23 -7.43
CA LYS A 42 22.12 -29.49 -7.46
C LYS A 42 22.10 -30.18 -6.11
N ASP A 43 21.16 -31.11 -5.93
CA ASP A 43 21.44 -32.47 -5.45
C ASP A 43 20.19 -33.37 -5.52
N PRO A 44 20.32 -34.67 -5.87
CA PRO A 44 19.26 -35.66 -5.72
C PRO A 44 19.42 -36.39 -4.37
N GLY A 45 18.55 -36.09 -3.41
CA GLY A 45 18.43 -36.73 -2.08
C GLY A 45 16.97 -36.72 -1.60
N PRO A 46 16.57 -37.56 -0.63
CA PRO A 46 15.46 -38.50 -0.75
C PRO A 46 14.06 -37.92 -0.46
N SER A 47 13.08 -38.40 -1.25
CA SER A 47 11.62 -38.43 -1.02
C SER A 47 10.93 -37.18 -0.43
N PRO A 48 10.19 -36.38 -1.24
CA PRO A 48 9.53 -35.13 -0.82
C PRO A 48 8.25 -35.33 0.01
N SER A 49 7.91 -36.55 0.41
CA SER A 49 6.59 -36.86 0.98
C SER A 49 6.50 -36.75 2.51
N LEU A 50 7.62 -36.77 3.25
CA LEU A 50 7.61 -36.80 4.72
C LEU A 50 7.85 -35.42 5.35
N GLU A 51 8.69 -34.58 4.73
CA GLU A 51 8.93 -33.20 5.22
C GLU A 51 7.74 -32.27 4.90
N LEU A 52 6.99 -32.53 3.83
CA LEU A 52 5.83 -31.74 3.46
C LEU A 52 4.64 -31.92 4.44
N MET A 53 4.49 -33.11 5.05
CA MET A 53 3.46 -33.35 6.07
C MET A 53 3.81 -32.72 7.43
N THR A 54 5.09 -32.40 7.66
CA THR A 54 5.56 -31.80 8.92
C THR A 54 5.40 -30.27 8.93
N ASN A 55 5.13 -29.68 7.75
CA ASN A 55 4.99 -28.24 7.57
C ASN A 55 3.55 -27.83 7.24
N ALA A 56 2.57 -28.73 7.39
CA ALA A 56 1.17 -28.40 7.14
C ALA A 56 0.49 -27.87 8.41
N CYS A 57 -0.46 -26.95 8.25
CA CYS A 57 -1.19 -26.35 9.36
C CYS A 57 -2.66 -26.11 9.00
N SER A 58 -3.49 -26.02 10.03
CA SER A 58 -4.93 -25.77 9.90
C SER A 58 -5.46 -25.07 11.15
N SER A 59 -6.77 -24.83 11.22
CA SER A 59 -7.39 -24.28 12.44
C SER A 59 -7.23 -25.18 13.67
N GLU A 60 -6.96 -26.47 13.49
CA GLU A 60 -6.77 -27.44 14.58
C GLU A 60 -5.29 -27.76 14.83
N ILE A 61 -4.45 -27.61 13.80
CA ILE A 61 -3.03 -27.97 13.83
C ILE A 61 -2.20 -26.68 13.79
N ALA A 62 -1.66 -26.31 14.95
CA ALA A 62 -0.79 -25.15 15.08
C ALA A 62 0.63 -25.42 14.58
N CYS A 63 1.28 -24.38 14.05
CA CYS A 63 2.69 -24.43 13.68
C CYS A 63 3.60 -24.46 14.92
N PRO A 64 4.84 -24.97 14.77
CA PRO A 64 5.87 -24.82 15.79
C PRO A 64 6.17 -23.34 16.10
N PRO A 65 6.80 -23.03 17.25
CA PRO A 65 7.27 -21.68 17.57
C PRO A 65 8.16 -21.11 16.45
N GLU A 66 8.14 -19.79 16.28
CA GLU A 66 8.86 -19.05 15.21
C GLU A 66 8.34 -19.29 13.77
N LEU A 67 7.22 -20.00 13.62
CA LEU A 67 6.48 -20.12 12.37
C LEU A 67 5.02 -19.65 12.54
N PHE A 68 4.44 -19.13 11.45
CA PHE A 68 3.01 -18.83 11.35
C PHE A 68 2.35 -19.75 10.31
N CYS A 69 1.03 -19.91 10.41
CA CYS A 69 0.26 -20.68 9.45
C CYS A 69 -0.25 -19.79 8.32
N ASP A 70 0.18 -20.02 7.08
CA ASP A 70 -0.51 -19.44 5.93
C ASP A 70 -1.76 -20.25 5.64
N HIS A 71 -2.90 -19.83 6.19
CA HIS A 71 -4.19 -20.49 6.02
C HIS A 71 -4.67 -20.59 4.56
N HIS A 72 -4.10 -19.82 3.63
CA HIS A 72 -4.46 -19.95 2.21
C HIS A 72 -3.81 -21.17 1.58
N PHE A 73 -2.59 -21.49 1.99
CA PHE A 73 -1.81 -22.61 1.46
C PHE A 73 -1.70 -23.79 2.44
N GLU A 74 -2.20 -23.62 3.67
CA GLU A 74 -2.15 -24.61 4.77
C GLU A 74 -0.72 -25.06 5.09
N ILE A 75 0.24 -24.13 5.03
CA ILE A 75 1.66 -24.39 5.31
C ILE A 75 2.21 -23.47 6.40
N CYS A 76 3.11 -24.02 7.21
CA CYS A 76 3.89 -23.28 8.19
C CYS A 76 5.05 -22.55 7.51
N LEU A 77 5.11 -21.23 7.70
CA LEU A 77 6.15 -20.37 7.16
C LEU A 77 6.86 -19.61 8.29
N PRO A 78 8.15 -19.23 8.12
CA PRO A 78 8.86 -18.46 9.13
C PRO A 78 8.19 -17.12 9.43
N LEU A 79 8.24 -16.67 10.68
CA LEU A 79 7.76 -15.34 11.07
C LEU A 79 8.47 -14.22 10.29
N ARG A 80 7.69 -13.20 9.94
CA ARG A 80 8.10 -12.04 9.14
C ARG A 80 8.86 -11.03 9.99
N GLN A 81 9.96 -10.53 9.46
CA GLN A 81 10.79 -9.51 10.11
C GLN A 81 10.26 -8.09 9.81
N GLU A 82 10.80 -7.09 10.49
CA GLU A 82 10.40 -5.70 10.28
C GLU A 82 10.56 -5.26 8.82
N GLY A 83 9.52 -4.65 8.26
CA GLY A 83 9.45 -4.18 6.88
C GLY A 83 8.99 -5.22 5.85
N GLU A 84 8.92 -6.50 6.22
CA GLU A 84 8.40 -7.56 5.34
C GLU A 84 6.89 -7.51 5.22
N PHE A 85 6.36 -8.02 4.11
CA PHE A 85 4.93 -8.02 3.84
C PHE A 85 4.18 -9.03 4.73
N CYS A 86 3.06 -8.59 5.28
CA CYS A 86 2.19 -9.39 6.15
C CYS A 86 0.72 -9.19 5.78
N ARG A 87 -0.12 -10.08 6.29
CA ARG A 87 -1.59 -9.98 6.17
C ARG A 87 -2.29 -9.90 7.52
N GLN A 88 -1.68 -10.48 8.55
CA GLN A 88 -2.21 -10.57 9.91
C GLN A 88 -1.04 -10.40 10.89
N ASP A 89 -1.36 -10.01 12.14
CA ASP A 89 -0.35 -9.71 13.16
C ASP A 89 0.48 -10.94 13.56
N ASP A 90 -0.13 -12.12 13.54
CA ASP A 90 0.51 -13.41 13.85
C ASP A 90 1.52 -13.88 12.80
N HIS A 91 1.55 -13.24 11.62
CA HIS A 91 2.60 -13.47 10.64
C HIS A 91 3.93 -12.84 11.06
N CYS A 92 3.91 -11.83 11.94
CA CYS A 92 5.07 -11.03 12.28
C CYS A 92 5.83 -11.61 13.49
N ALA A 93 7.14 -11.38 13.51
CA ALA A 93 7.99 -11.72 14.65
C ALA A 93 7.54 -10.97 15.92
N LYS A 94 8.07 -11.41 17.06
CA LYS A 94 7.73 -10.83 18.36
C LYS A 94 7.92 -9.31 18.38
N ASP A 95 7.00 -8.62 19.07
CA ASP A 95 6.95 -7.16 19.25
C ASP A 95 6.65 -6.36 17.97
N LEU A 96 6.38 -7.04 16.85
CA LEU A 96 5.90 -6.44 15.61
C LEU A 96 4.41 -6.67 15.43
N THR A 97 3.77 -5.75 14.71
CA THR A 97 2.36 -5.86 14.29
C THR A 97 2.23 -5.61 12.80
N CYS A 98 1.22 -6.21 12.18
CA CYS A 98 0.97 -6.02 10.77
C CYS A 98 0.19 -4.72 10.56
N MET A 99 0.89 -3.72 10.02
CA MET A 99 0.36 -2.38 9.80
C MET A 99 0.63 -1.95 8.36
N PHE A 100 -0.42 -1.52 7.66
CA PHE A 100 -0.33 -1.08 6.26
C PHE A 100 0.28 -2.15 5.33
N GLY A 101 0.06 -3.43 5.66
CA GLY A 101 0.57 -4.58 4.90
C GLY A 101 2.04 -4.93 5.15
N LYS A 102 2.69 -4.34 6.17
CA LYS A 102 4.06 -4.68 6.57
C LYS A 102 4.19 -4.88 8.08
N CYS A 103 5.12 -5.71 8.50
CA CYS A 103 5.44 -5.86 9.91
C CYS A 103 6.20 -4.62 10.39
N LEU A 104 5.63 -3.88 11.33
CA LEU A 104 6.20 -2.67 11.91
C LEU A 104 6.31 -2.83 13.43
N GLN A 105 7.19 -2.05 14.05
CA GLN A 105 7.27 -1.95 15.50
C GLN A 105 5.91 -1.57 16.09
N THR A 106 5.51 -2.27 17.15
CA THR A 106 4.25 -1.98 17.83
C THR A 106 4.29 -0.59 18.44
N ALA A 107 3.43 0.31 17.93
CA ALA A 107 3.32 1.65 18.48
C ALA A 107 2.76 1.61 19.91
N PRO A 108 3.28 2.43 20.84
CA PRO A 108 2.81 2.45 22.21
C PRO A 108 1.35 2.90 22.28
N GLY A 109 0.55 2.20 23.09
CA GLY A 109 -0.89 2.46 23.23
C GLY A 109 -1.23 3.94 23.43
N GLY A 110 -2.24 4.40 22.70
CA GLY A 110 -2.77 5.76 22.75
C GLY A 110 -1.90 6.86 22.12
N HIS A 111 -0.73 6.52 21.58
CA HIS A 111 0.16 7.46 20.90
C HIS A 111 0.05 7.33 19.38
N GLU A 112 0.76 8.19 18.65
CA GLU A 112 0.73 8.20 17.19
C GLU A 112 1.01 6.83 16.58
N GLY A 113 0.12 6.38 15.70
CA GLY A 113 0.23 5.10 15.02
C GLY A 113 -0.29 3.90 15.81
N ALA A 114 -0.67 4.04 17.08
CA ALA A 114 -1.29 2.95 17.84
C ALA A 114 -2.67 2.61 17.27
N ARG A 115 -3.01 1.31 17.18
CA ARG A 115 -4.33 0.86 16.73
C ARG A 115 -5.39 1.29 17.76
N CYS A 116 -6.54 1.77 17.29
CA CYS A 116 -7.63 2.26 18.13
C CYS A 116 -8.99 1.85 17.55
N HIS A 117 -10.01 1.86 18.40
CA HIS A 117 -11.41 1.73 17.99
C HIS A 117 -12.20 3.01 18.22
N HIS A 118 -11.88 3.73 19.30
CA HIS A 118 -12.53 4.98 19.70
C HIS A 118 -11.49 6.04 20.08
N ASP A 119 -11.91 7.31 20.09
CA ASP A 119 -11.06 8.43 20.51
C ASP A 119 -10.54 8.28 21.96
N GLU A 120 -11.26 7.54 22.81
CA GLU A 120 -10.90 7.26 24.20
C GLU A 120 -9.68 6.33 24.34
N ASP A 121 -9.38 5.54 23.31
CA ASP A 121 -8.19 4.69 23.27
C ASP A 121 -6.91 5.52 23.06
N CYS A 122 -7.07 6.77 22.60
CA CYS A 122 -6.01 7.69 22.26
C CYS A 122 -5.76 8.72 23.38
N ALA A 123 -4.53 9.22 23.48
CA ALA A 123 -4.22 10.32 24.38
C ALA A 123 -4.98 11.61 24.00
N PRO A 124 -5.15 12.59 24.92
CA PRO A 124 -6.03 13.75 24.72
C PRO A 124 -5.75 14.59 23.45
N ASP A 125 -4.48 14.66 23.02
CA ASP A 125 -4.05 15.39 21.83
C ASP A 125 -4.19 14.59 20.52
N PHE A 126 -4.75 13.38 20.60
CA PHE A 126 -4.91 12.45 19.49
C PHE A 126 -6.40 12.16 19.24
N CYS A 127 -6.70 11.65 18.06
CA CYS A 127 -8.01 11.15 17.66
C CYS A 127 -7.85 9.78 16.98
N CYS A 128 -8.89 8.95 17.05
CA CYS A 128 -8.92 7.68 16.36
C CYS A 128 -9.44 7.87 14.93
N ALA A 129 -8.56 7.71 13.93
CA ALA A 129 -8.89 7.98 12.55
C ALA A 129 -8.21 7.01 11.58
N ARG A 130 -8.87 6.78 10.44
CA ARG A 130 -8.30 5.92 9.39
C ARG A 130 -7.07 6.52 8.75
N LEU A 131 -6.03 5.69 8.63
CA LEU A 131 -4.86 5.93 7.82
C LEU A 131 -4.63 4.69 6.95
N HIS A 132 -4.61 4.85 5.62
CA HIS A 132 -4.43 3.75 4.67
C HIS A 132 -5.37 2.54 4.92
N GLY A 133 -6.58 2.80 5.43
CA GLY A 133 -7.58 1.78 5.75
C GLY A 133 -7.53 1.23 7.19
N GLU A 134 -6.47 1.47 7.95
CA GLU A 134 -6.32 1.04 9.35
C GLU A 134 -6.78 2.13 10.32
N MET A 135 -7.43 1.75 11.43
CA MET A 135 -7.81 2.68 12.49
C MET A 135 -6.62 2.91 13.44
N VAL A 136 -6.10 4.14 13.48
CA VAL A 136 -4.94 4.48 14.30
C VAL A 136 -5.11 5.82 15.00
N CYS A 137 -4.45 5.98 16.15
CA CYS A 137 -4.34 7.25 16.83
C CYS A 137 -3.49 8.22 15.99
N LYS A 138 -4.10 9.33 15.60
CA LYS A 138 -3.47 10.42 14.82
C LYS A 138 -3.55 11.70 15.62
N LYS A 139 -2.57 12.59 15.46
CA LYS A 139 -2.55 13.86 16.17
C LYS A 139 -3.73 14.75 15.74
N LYS A 140 -4.38 15.41 16.70
CA LYS A 140 -5.36 16.47 16.44
C LYS A 140 -4.68 17.67 15.78
N LEU A 141 -5.42 18.37 14.92
CA LEU A 141 -4.85 19.43 14.10
C LEU A 141 -4.53 20.69 14.91
N LEU A 142 -3.31 21.20 14.76
CA LEU A 142 -2.83 22.42 15.38
C LEU A 142 -3.33 23.67 14.66
N LEU A 143 -3.02 24.85 15.22
CA LEU A 143 -3.33 26.14 14.62
C LEU A 143 -2.78 26.25 13.20
N ASP A 144 -3.59 26.76 12.27
CA ASP A 144 -3.26 26.96 10.86
C ASP A 144 -3.04 25.68 10.03
N GLU A 145 -3.21 24.49 10.63
CA GLU A 145 -3.19 23.22 9.88
C GLU A 145 -4.45 23.03 9.05
N LYS A 146 -4.31 22.35 7.91
CA LYS A 146 -5.41 22.12 6.97
C LYS A 146 -6.40 21.11 7.54
N CYS A 147 -7.66 21.52 7.64
CA CYS A 147 -8.75 20.74 8.21
C CYS A 147 -9.86 20.44 7.19
N HIS A 148 -9.60 20.66 5.90
CA HIS A 148 -10.61 20.45 4.87
C HIS A 148 -11.04 18.98 4.78
N VAL A 149 -12.34 18.73 4.97
CA VAL A 149 -12.96 17.42 4.80
C VAL A 149 -13.75 17.45 3.47
N PRO A 150 -13.38 16.62 2.49
CA PRO A 150 -14.14 16.49 1.25
C PRO A 150 -15.57 16.01 1.54
N PRO A 151 -16.59 16.45 0.77
CA PRO A 151 -17.97 16.01 0.97
C PRO A 151 -18.20 14.51 0.67
N GLY A 152 -17.21 13.81 0.10
CA GLY A 152 -17.25 12.37 -0.15
C GLY A 152 -16.09 11.88 -1.03
N GLY A 153 -16.19 10.62 -1.45
CA GLY A 153 -15.21 9.95 -2.33
C GLY A 153 -14.29 8.97 -1.60
N ILE A 154 -13.60 8.12 -2.38
CA ILE A 154 -12.69 7.08 -1.86
C ILE A 154 -11.56 7.65 -1.00
N ALA A 155 -11.14 8.89 -1.28
CA ALA A 155 -10.08 9.57 -0.54
C ALA A 155 -10.42 9.72 0.96
N PHE A 156 -11.70 9.93 1.29
CA PHE A 156 -12.18 10.05 2.68
C PHE A 156 -12.36 8.69 3.36
N SER A 157 -12.72 7.65 2.60
CA SER A 157 -12.93 6.30 3.15
C SER A 157 -11.63 5.63 3.59
N ILE A 158 -10.52 5.95 2.92
CA ILE A 158 -9.18 5.41 3.18
C ILE A 158 -8.42 6.24 4.22
N ASN A 159 -8.54 7.58 4.14
CA ASN A 159 -7.81 8.51 5.00
C ASN A 159 -8.76 9.53 5.62
N GLN A 160 -8.92 9.46 6.94
CA GLN A 160 -9.71 10.41 7.70
C GLN A 160 -8.82 11.49 8.31
N VAL A 161 -9.36 12.70 8.42
CA VAL A 161 -8.70 13.86 9.01
C VAL A 161 -9.19 14.02 10.46
N CYS A 162 -8.27 14.20 11.41
CA CYS A 162 -8.64 14.46 12.79
C CYS A 162 -9.31 15.84 12.96
N PRO A 163 -10.12 16.03 14.00
CA PRO A 163 -10.60 17.35 14.37
C PRO A 163 -9.43 18.26 14.80
N CYS A 164 -9.70 19.57 14.78
CA CYS A 164 -8.79 20.54 15.38
C CYS A 164 -8.64 20.29 16.89
N LEU A 165 -7.51 20.69 17.44
CA LEU A 165 -7.26 20.66 18.88
C LEU A 165 -8.31 21.48 19.64
N GLU A 166 -8.48 21.17 20.93
CA GLU A 166 -9.43 21.87 21.78
C GLU A 166 -9.21 23.40 21.76
N GLY A 167 -10.31 24.16 21.65
CA GLY A 167 -10.28 25.61 21.49
C GLY A 167 -10.07 26.11 20.06
N LEU A 168 -9.88 25.21 19.09
CA LEU A 168 -9.79 25.54 17.67
C LEU A 168 -11.05 25.11 16.89
N VAL A 169 -11.36 25.84 15.83
CA VAL A 169 -12.47 25.55 14.91
C VAL A 169 -11.97 25.62 13.48
N CYS A 170 -12.36 24.65 12.66
CA CYS A 170 -12.06 24.63 11.24
C CYS A 170 -12.86 25.73 10.50
N ARG A 171 -12.17 26.71 9.90
CA ARG A 171 -12.78 27.82 9.16
C ARG A 171 -12.12 28.00 7.80
N ARG A 172 -12.87 28.45 6.80
CA ARG A 172 -12.33 28.81 5.48
C ARG A 172 -11.45 30.05 5.63
N MET A 173 -10.22 30.00 5.12
CA MET A 173 -9.33 31.15 5.05
C MET A 173 -9.88 32.18 4.07
N GLN A 174 -9.84 33.45 4.45
CA GLN A 174 -10.04 34.51 3.47
C GLN A 174 -8.79 34.62 2.59
N PRO A 175 -8.94 34.70 1.26
CA PRO A 175 -7.80 34.88 0.39
C PRO A 175 -7.08 36.18 0.76
N LYS A 176 -5.77 36.11 1.05
CA LYS A 176 -4.95 37.32 1.15
C LYS A 176 -5.01 38.01 -0.21
N ARG A 177 -5.58 39.22 -0.23
CA ARG A 177 -5.70 40.06 -1.41
C ARG A 177 -4.29 40.50 -1.81
N GLU A 178 -3.71 39.83 -2.79
CA GLU A 178 -2.61 40.23 -3.70
C GLU A 178 -1.92 38.98 -4.28
N ILE A 179 -2.52 38.32 -5.27
CA ILE A 179 -1.80 37.44 -6.20
C ILE A 179 -2.32 37.77 -7.61
N PRO A 180 -1.47 38.19 -8.56
CA PRO A 180 -1.89 38.45 -9.93
C PRO A 180 -2.40 37.16 -10.57
N PHE A 181 -3.53 37.27 -11.27
CA PHE A 181 -4.24 36.23 -12.05
C PHE A 181 -3.39 35.03 -12.49
N ALA A 182 -3.25 34.04 -11.62
CA ALA A 182 -3.05 32.65 -12.01
C ALA A 182 -4.42 31.99 -11.92
N HIS A 183 -4.80 31.23 -12.95
CA HIS A 183 -6.01 30.41 -12.92
C HIS A 183 -5.80 29.22 -11.99
N GLU A 184 -5.49 29.47 -10.72
CA GLU A 184 -5.59 28.45 -9.69
C GLU A 184 -7.08 28.21 -9.45
N MET A 185 -7.52 26.98 -9.72
CA MET A 185 -8.79 26.48 -9.22
C MET A 185 -8.86 26.83 -7.73
N LYS A 186 -9.90 27.58 -7.32
CA LYS A 186 -10.13 27.98 -5.92
C LYS A 186 -10.13 26.73 -5.04
N LYS A 187 -8.97 26.33 -4.54
CA LYS A 187 -8.85 25.27 -3.56
C LYS A 187 -9.35 25.88 -2.27
N ASP A 188 -10.44 25.34 -1.77
CA ASP A 188 -10.99 25.75 -0.51
C ASP A 188 -9.97 25.48 0.60
N ASP A 189 -9.27 26.54 1.02
CA ASP A 189 -8.25 26.46 2.07
C ASP A 189 -8.94 26.58 3.43
N TRP A 190 -9.28 25.44 4.03
CA TRP A 190 -9.84 25.38 5.38
C TRP A 190 -8.75 25.08 6.39
N ARG A 191 -8.69 25.88 7.45
CA ARG A 191 -7.64 25.77 8.48
C ARG A 191 -8.21 25.90 9.89
N CYS A 192 -7.53 25.29 10.85
CA CYS A 192 -7.87 25.41 12.25
C CYS A 192 -7.52 26.83 12.76
N GLN A 193 -8.53 27.53 13.29
CA GLN A 193 -8.40 28.88 13.83
C GLN A 193 -8.90 28.91 15.28
N LYS A 194 -8.47 29.89 16.07
CA LYS A 194 -9.02 30.08 17.42
C LYS A 194 -10.54 30.34 17.34
N LYS A 195 -11.28 29.70 18.25
CA LYS A 195 -12.73 29.86 18.37
C LYS A 195 -13.13 31.34 18.49
#